data_AF-A0A2R6TAZ5-F1
#
_entry.id   AF-A0A2R6TAZ5-F1
#
_cell.length_a   1.000
_cell.length_b   1.000
_cell.length_c   1.000
_cell.angle_alpha   90.00
_cell.angle_beta   90.00
_cell.angle_gamma   90.00
#
_symmetry.space_group_name_H-M   'P 1'
#
loop_
_entity.id
_entity.type
_entity.pdbx_description
1 polymer ?
#
loop_
_entity_poly.entity_id
_entity_poly.type
_entity_poly.pdbx_seq_one_letter_code
_entity_poly.pdbx_strand_id
1 'polypeptide(L)'
;MTFFPLLLTLVIIVSIGSSYAYALEYTYPTINQRLTEIPTYCAVESISDDIESSEMDEIMAKSELAVMAWKEKLQESELANKEFWDMKFKKIGKNESVTDDCTITILFRDDPEFSGSLLSKTLGAFMRNSIYVYYENQQSIYGDKWMDGIFKTIIHEMGHTFGLGHYTTDDNDYNRKIATRDQSPPSIMFAPAHINPDVRKITEIDVQLVRSIYGSYGFHAFSEQRPSEIIIENPISPLDPTYPFESTEISKNNVKLFRHQDTMITISGEINNVMFMSGHPVFILVTSPDLSVQVLKVKPTRDGFFETYMNFNYKSLPGKYSIEFAYIDKIDQSKNLVFDVEQTDIPLAPESENLNIIRVNNDAERFFEMGLYGDAIKNYKVVMKNADKIQEPLYLNALNKIGLSLIQLKNYEKSLSYFEQVYEINPNYPNIEQNLKTSKSLIQTDGQMIATDSTIPLPGWIKSNAGWWINGQATDQLLFDAFEYMQNKGLIGNYEFSKFSPPHIPNWLVDIVTWWIDEKISDEEFLKTVDYLLKQGIIII
;
A
#
# COMPACT_ATOMS: atom_id res chain seq x y z
N MET A 1 -4.94 15.41 86.83
CA MET A 1 -3.83 14.60 86.29
C MET A 1 -4.28 13.95 85.00
N THR A 2 -3.38 13.95 84.02
CA THR A 2 -3.37 13.21 82.73
C THR A 2 -4.45 13.54 81.69
N PHE A 3 -4.15 14.60 80.91
CA PHE A 3 -4.57 14.77 79.51
C PHE A 3 -3.87 13.71 78.65
N PHE A 4 -4.62 12.94 77.86
CA PHE A 4 -4.11 12.11 76.77
C PHE A 4 -4.20 12.90 75.46
N PRO A 5 -3.11 13.08 74.69
CA PRO A 5 -3.17 13.82 73.43
C PRO A 5 -3.77 12.93 72.33
N LEU A 6 -4.73 13.48 71.60
CA LEU A 6 -5.28 12.91 70.38
C LEU A 6 -4.21 13.03 69.28
N LEU A 7 -3.55 11.92 68.95
CA LEU A 7 -2.58 11.88 67.84
C LEU A 7 -3.36 11.85 66.51
N LEU A 8 -3.56 13.02 65.91
CA LEU A 8 -4.12 13.15 64.57
C LEU A 8 -3.04 12.71 63.55
N THR A 9 -3.08 11.45 63.13
CA THR A 9 -2.22 10.96 62.04
C THR A 9 -2.71 11.57 60.72
N LEU A 10 -2.03 12.62 60.28
CA LEU A 10 -2.15 13.19 58.95
C LEU A 10 -1.60 12.17 57.93
N VAL A 11 -2.49 11.40 57.31
CA VAL A 11 -2.14 10.58 56.15
C VAL A 11 -1.95 11.54 54.97
N ILE A 12 -0.70 11.95 54.75
CA ILE A 12 -0.31 12.61 53.50
C ILE A 12 -0.35 11.50 52.44
N ILE A 13 -1.45 11.42 51.70
CA ILE A 13 -1.48 10.71 50.42
C ILE A 13 -0.61 11.53 49.48
N VAL A 14 0.67 11.21 49.42
CA VAL A 14 1.51 11.61 48.29
C VAL A 14 1.00 10.80 47.12
N SER A 15 0.06 11.36 46.37
CA SER A 15 -0.23 10.90 45.02
C SER A 15 1.05 11.12 44.21
N ILE A 16 1.90 10.10 44.16
CA ILE A 16 2.92 10.00 43.13
C ILE A 16 2.13 9.79 41.84
N GLY A 17 1.72 10.91 41.23
CA GLY A 17 1.29 10.91 39.85
C GLY A 17 2.47 10.41 39.05
N SER A 18 2.44 9.11 38.75
CA SER A 18 3.31 8.54 37.73
C SER A 18 2.75 9.07 36.42
N SER A 19 3.13 10.29 36.06
CA SER A 19 3.06 10.73 34.68
C SER A 19 4.01 9.83 33.92
N TYR A 20 3.48 8.71 33.41
CA TYR A 20 4.13 8.00 32.32
C TYR A 20 4.13 8.97 31.15
N ALA A 21 5.24 9.69 30.98
CA ALA A 21 5.56 10.24 29.67
C ALA A 21 5.77 9.01 28.79
N TYR A 22 4.75 8.64 28.03
CA TYR A 22 4.96 7.77 26.88
C TYR A 22 5.92 8.53 25.98
N ALA A 23 7.15 8.03 25.82
CA ALA A 23 8.04 8.53 24.79
C ALA A 23 7.36 8.23 23.45
N LEU A 24 7.15 9.24 22.62
CA LEU A 24 6.71 9.06 21.24
C LEU A 24 7.67 8.07 20.56
N GLU A 25 7.15 6.95 20.08
CA GLU A 25 7.97 5.99 19.34
C GLU A 25 7.97 6.38 17.87
N TYR A 26 9.14 6.82 17.39
CA TYR A 26 9.35 7.16 15.99
C TYR A 26 9.87 5.93 15.23
N THR A 27 9.33 5.69 14.04
CA THR A 27 9.78 4.63 13.13
C THR A 27 10.26 5.26 11.82
N TYR A 28 11.44 4.85 11.35
CA TYR A 28 12.01 5.30 10.08
C TYR A 28 12.75 4.12 9.40
N PRO A 29 12.02 3.12 8.87
CA PRO A 29 12.62 1.93 8.28
C PRO A 29 13.38 2.28 6.99
N THR A 30 14.33 1.44 6.61
CA THR A 30 14.93 1.46 5.26
C THR A 30 14.25 0.39 4.40
N ILE A 31 14.09 0.65 3.10
CA ILE A 31 13.51 -0.28 2.12
C ILE A 31 14.62 -0.90 1.26
N ASN A 32 14.36 -2.05 0.63
CA ASN A 32 15.34 -2.81 -0.14
C ASN A 32 15.57 -2.25 -1.56
N GLN A 33 15.91 -0.97 -1.65
CA GLN A 33 16.30 -0.24 -2.86
C GLN A 33 17.72 0.28 -2.69
N ARG A 34 18.62 0.01 -3.65
CA ARG A 34 20.02 0.48 -3.60
C ARG A 34 20.45 0.99 -4.96
N LEU A 35 21.07 2.17 -4.97
CA LEU A 35 21.76 2.68 -6.15
C LEU A 35 23.16 2.08 -6.20
N THR A 36 23.53 1.55 -7.36
CA THR A 36 24.81 0.87 -7.59
C THR A 36 25.84 1.77 -8.27
N GLU A 37 25.45 2.98 -8.66
CA GLU A 37 26.30 3.97 -9.30
C GLU A 37 25.69 5.38 -9.15
N ILE A 38 26.44 6.40 -9.59
CA ILE A 38 25.98 7.79 -9.62
C ILE A 38 24.70 7.87 -10.46
N PRO A 39 23.54 8.20 -9.86
CA PRO A 39 22.27 8.12 -10.55
C PRO A 39 22.09 9.27 -11.55
N THR A 40 21.51 8.95 -12.70
CA THR A 40 20.94 9.93 -13.62
C THR A 40 19.42 9.93 -13.49
N TYR A 41 18.86 11.07 -13.10
CA TYR A 41 17.43 11.30 -13.03
C TYR A 41 16.95 11.91 -14.34
N CYS A 42 16.07 11.20 -15.03
CA CYS A 42 15.52 11.63 -16.31
C CYS A 42 14.05 12.04 -16.14
N ALA A 43 13.74 13.32 -16.30
CA ALA A 43 12.36 13.79 -16.30
C ALA A 43 11.81 13.84 -17.72
N VAL A 44 10.67 13.19 -17.94
CA VAL A 44 10.04 13.04 -19.26
C VAL A 44 8.88 13.99 -19.38
N GLU A 45 8.84 14.80 -20.44
CA GLU A 45 7.70 15.71 -20.69
C GLU A 45 6.39 14.92 -20.75
N SER A 46 5.34 15.48 -20.16
CA SER A 46 4.03 14.86 -20.18
C SER A 46 3.52 14.71 -21.61
N ILE A 47 2.84 13.60 -21.89
CA ILE A 47 2.17 13.37 -23.18
C ILE A 47 0.84 14.12 -23.24
N SER A 48 0.34 14.58 -22.08
CA SER A 48 -0.88 15.38 -22.00
C SER A 48 -0.78 16.68 -22.79
N ASP A 49 -1.91 17.12 -23.32
CA ASP A 49 -2.07 18.45 -23.89
C ASP A 49 -2.74 19.42 -22.89
N ASP A 50 -3.05 18.96 -21.67
CA ASP A 50 -3.75 19.74 -20.64
C ASP A 50 -2.80 20.61 -19.80
N ILE A 51 -1.49 20.46 -19.95
CA ILE A 51 -0.46 21.32 -19.34
C ILE A 51 0.05 22.33 -20.37
N GLU A 52 0.07 23.61 -20.02
CA GLU A 52 0.68 24.64 -20.87
C GLU A 52 2.21 24.45 -20.95
N SER A 53 2.81 24.77 -22.09
CA SER A 53 4.27 24.57 -22.28
C SER A 53 5.13 25.28 -21.21
N SER A 54 4.70 26.47 -20.75
CA SER A 54 5.38 27.18 -19.66
C SER A 54 5.28 26.48 -18.31
N GLU A 55 4.14 25.84 -18.02
CA GLU A 55 3.96 25.05 -16.81
C GLU A 55 4.80 23.77 -16.87
N MET A 56 4.86 23.11 -18.03
CA MET A 56 5.74 21.95 -18.22
C MET A 56 7.22 22.31 -18.04
N ASP A 57 7.66 23.46 -18.56
CA ASP A 57 9.03 23.94 -18.35
C ASP A 57 9.32 24.22 -16.87
N GLU A 58 8.35 24.77 -16.12
CA GLU A 58 8.49 24.95 -14.68
C GLU A 58 8.58 23.60 -13.94
N ILE A 59 7.73 22.62 -14.29
CA ILE A 59 7.79 21.26 -13.71
C ILE A 59 9.15 20.62 -13.96
N MET A 60 9.73 20.80 -15.15
CA MET A 60 11.08 20.31 -15.45
C MET A 60 12.13 21.00 -14.60
N ALA A 61 12.04 22.31 -14.44
CA ALA A 61 12.94 23.06 -13.56
C ALA A 61 12.80 22.63 -12.09
N LYS A 62 11.58 22.35 -11.60
CA LYS A 62 11.34 21.82 -10.25
C LYS A 62 11.93 20.42 -10.08
N SER A 63 11.91 19.60 -11.13
CA SER A 63 12.51 18.26 -11.13
C SER A 63 14.03 18.33 -11.03
N GLU A 64 14.66 19.20 -11.83
CA GLU A 64 16.09 19.47 -11.74
C GLU A 64 16.47 20.00 -10.35
N LEU A 65 15.68 20.95 -9.83
CA LEU A 65 15.88 21.51 -8.50
C LEU A 65 15.78 20.45 -7.40
N ALA A 66 14.89 19.46 -7.52
CA ALA A 66 14.77 18.37 -6.55
C ALA A 66 16.04 17.49 -6.53
N VAL A 67 16.60 17.20 -7.71
CA VAL A 67 17.88 16.49 -7.86
C VAL A 67 19.01 17.28 -7.23
N MET A 68 19.09 18.58 -7.51
CA MET A 68 20.09 19.48 -6.94
C MET A 68 19.97 19.59 -5.42
N ALA A 69 18.74 19.66 -4.87
CA ALA A 69 18.52 19.79 -3.43
C ALA A 69 19.04 18.59 -2.64
N TRP A 70 18.80 17.36 -3.11
CA TRP A 70 19.36 16.15 -2.49
C TRP A 70 20.87 16.07 -2.67
N LYS A 71 21.37 16.35 -3.87
CA LYS A 71 22.81 16.39 -4.17
C LYS A 71 23.54 17.35 -3.24
N GLU A 72 23.07 18.58 -3.12
CA GLU A 72 23.66 19.60 -2.25
C GLU A 72 23.70 19.11 -0.80
N LYS A 73 22.59 18.59 -0.26
CA LYS A 73 22.53 18.11 1.13
C LYS A 73 23.48 16.96 1.41
N LEU A 74 23.60 16.01 0.49
CA LEU A 74 24.52 14.88 0.63
C LEU A 74 25.98 15.33 0.49
N GLN A 75 26.29 16.22 -0.46
CA GLN A 75 27.64 16.78 -0.65
C GLN A 75 28.07 17.72 0.49
N GLU A 76 27.17 18.50 1.06
CA GLU A 76 27.43 19.34 2.24
C GLU A 76 27.79 18.48 3.46
N SER A 77 27.17 17.31 3.58
CA SER A 77 27.42 16.38 4.68
C SER A 77 28.73 15.59 4.55
N GLU A 78 29.36 15.62 3.38
CA GLU A 78 30.61 14.93 3.07
C GLU A 78 31.79 15.91 3.03
N LEU A 79 32.88 15.61 3.73
CA LEU A 79 34.01 16.54 3.85
C LEU A 79 35.03 16.34 2.73
N ALA A 80 35.31 15.08 2.37
CA ALA A 80 36.43 14.73 1.50
C ALA A 80 35.99 14.28 0.11
N ASN A 81 35.08 13.30 0.02
CA ASN A 81 34.73 12.62 -1.24
C ASN A 81 33.35 13.06 -1.75
N LYS A 82 33.14 14.38 -1.87
CA LYS A 82 31.83 14.97 -2.25
C LYS A 82 31.33 14.47 -3.61
N GLU A 83 32.24 14.14 -4.51
CA GLU A 83 31.96 13.59 -5.83
C GLU A 83 31.26 12.23 -5.80
N PHE A 84 31.37 11.44 -4.72
CA PHE A 84 30.66 10.16 -4.60
C PHE A 84 29.16 10.33 -4.33
N TRP A 85 28.75 11.54 -3.98
CA TRP A 85 27.36 11.93 -3.78
C TRP A 85 26.84 12.76 -4.95
N ASP A 86 27.51 12.69 -6.10
CA ASP A 86 27.05 13.34 -7.31
C ASP A 86 25.73 12.73 -7.81
N MET A 87 24.96 13.54 -8.52
CA MET A 87 23.69 13.18 -9.13
C MET A 87 23.53 13.98 -10.41
N LYS A 88 23.01 13.32 -11.45
CA LYS A 88 22.81 13.93 -12.78
C LYS A 88 21.32 14.11 -13.05
N PHE A 89 21.00 15.15 -13.81
CA PHE A 89 19.65 15.40 -14.30
C PHE A 89 19.65 15.48 -15.83
N LYS A 90 18.60 14.96 -16.45
CA LYS A 90 18.39 14.99 -17.89
C LYS A 90 16.91 15.26 -18.19
N LYS A 91 16.64 16.28 -19.01
CA LYS A 91 15.30 16.51 -19.57
C LYS A 91 15.13 15.66 -20.82
N ILE A 92 14.00 14.94 -20.91
CA ILE A 92 13.61 14.13 -22.07
C ILE A 92 12.35 14.76 -22.68
N GLY A 93 12.41 15.11 -23.96
CA GLY A 93 11.30 15.75 -24.66
C GLY A 93 10.12 14.79 -24.91
N LYS A 94 8.92 15.33 -25.18
CA LYS A 94 7.66 14.56 -25.39
C LYS A 94 7.77 13.45 -26.45
N ASN A 95 8.63 13.62 -27.45
CA ASN A 95 8.84 12.69 -28.56
C ASN A 95 10.18 11.93 -28.49
N GLU A 96 10.93 12.09 -27.41
CA GLU A 96 12.22 11.43 -27.20
C GLU A 96 12.03 10.15 -26.37
N SER A 97 12.77 9.10 -26.72
CA SER A 97 12.74 7.86 -25.95
C SER A 97 13.67 7.94 -24.75
N VAL A 98 13.26 7.38 -23.62
CA VAL A 98 14.13 7.23 -22.44
C VAL A 98 15.31 6.33 -22.83
N THR A 99 16.52 6.80 -22.55
CA THR A 99 17.78 6.15 -22.91
C THR A 99 18.32 5.32 -21.74
N ASP A 100 19.15 4.33 -22.03
CA ASP A 100 19.66 3.36 -21.04
C ASP A 100 20.53 3.98 -19.93
N ASP A 101 21.02 5.21 -20.12
CA ASP A 101 21.76 5.98 -19.09
C ASP A 101 20.86 6.56 -17.98
N CYS A 102 19.53 6.43 -18.11
CA CYS A 102 18.57 6.88 -17.10
C CYS A 102 18.42 5.85 -15.97
N THR A 103 19.06 6.11 -14.83
CA THR A 103 18.95 5.27 -13.63
C THR A 103 17.57 5.35 -13.00
N ILE A 104 17.00 6.56 -12.91
CA ILE A 104 15.67 6.82 -12.35
C ILE A 104 14.90 7.68 -13.34
N THR A 105 13.64 7.31 -13.63
CA THR A 105 12.76 8.08 -14.53
C THR A 105 11.68 8.81 -13.74
N ILE A 106 11.47 10.10 -14.00
CA ILE A 106 10.39 10.90 -13.42
C ILE A 106 9.31 11.08 -14.50
N LEU A 107 8.09 10.63 -14.20
CA LEU A 107 6.96 10.59 -15.13
C LEU A 107 5.79 11.40 -14.57
N PHE A 108 5.24 12.28 -15.39
CA PHE A 108 4.07 13.10 -15.07
C PHE A 108 2.80 12.51 -15.69
N ARG A 109 1.69 12.47 -14.94
CA ARG A 109 0.40 11.88 -15.37
C ARG A 109 -0.80 12.73 -14.92
N ASP A 110 -1.77 12.91 -15.82
CA ASP A 110 -3.09 13.46 -15.48
C ASP A 110 -3.90 12.37 -14.77
N ASP A 111 -4.11 12.51 -13.46
CA ASP A 111 -4.90 11.62 -12.58
C ASP A 111 -4.47 10.13 -12.52
N PRO A 112 -4.31 9.53 -11.34
CA PRO A 112 -4.45 8.08 -11.24
C PRO A 112 -5.94 7.71 -11.35
N GLU A 113 -6.28 6.49 -11.76
CA GLU A 113 -7.60 5.89 -11.53
C GLU A 113 -7.93 5.70 -10.01
N PHE A 114 -7.33 6.50 -9.12
CA PHE A 114 -7.33 6.41 -7.66
C PHE A 114 -7.91 7.67 -6.96
N SER A 115 -8.57 8.57 -7.68
CA SER A 115 -9.30 9.73 -7.12
C SER A 115 -10.52 9.26 -6.30
N GLY A 116 -10.29 9.00 -5.01
CA GLY A 116 -11.34 8.59 -4.06
C GLY A 116 -10.86 7.95 -2.74
N SER A 117 -9.58 7.55 -2.64
CA SER A 117 -8.98 7.09 -1.39
C SER A 117 -8.39 8.26 -0.60
N LEU A 118 -8.39 8.19 0.74
CA LEU A 118 -7.73 9.14 1.68
C LEU A 118 -6.23 9.39 1.43
N LEU A 119 -5.64 8.79 0.38
CA LEU A 119 -4.30 9.08 -0.15
C LEU A 119 -4.29 10.11 -1.29
N SER A 120 -5.45 10.53 -1.82
CA SER A 120 -5.51 11.59 -2.81
C SER A 120 -5.23 12.92 -2.11
N LYS A 121 -4.09 13.52 -2.42
CA LYS A 121 -4.05 14.90 -2.95
C LYS A 121 -2.65 15.54 -2.99
N THR A 122 -1.55 14.82 -2.81
CA THR A 122 -0.41 15.01 -3.72
C THR A 122 0.36 13.72 -3.91
N LEU A 123 0.50 13.39 -5.18
CA LEU A 123 0.50 12.05 -5.69
C LEU A 123 1.89 11.74 -6.22
N GLY A 124 2.74 11.26 -5.32
CA GLY A 124 4.01 10.65 -5.66
C GLY A 124 3.90 9.14 -5.50
N ALA A 125 4.54 8.39 -6.39
CA ALA A 125 4.78 6.97 -6.14
C ALA A 125 6.11 6.56 -6.75
N PHE A 126 6.96 5.93 -5.95
CA PHE A 126 8.15 5.25 -6.43
C PHE A 126 7.87 3.77 -6.69
N MET A 127 8.02 3.34 -7.94
CA MET A 127 7.90 1.94 -8.35
C MET A 127 8.93 1.60 -9.42
N ARG A 128 9.71 0.53 -9.21
CA ARG A 128 10.63 -0.05 -10.22
C ARG A 128 11.49 1.02 -10.93
N ASN A 129 12.29 1.76 -10.17
CA ASN A 129 13.16 2.83 -10.67
C ASN A 129 12.44 3.99 -11.38
N SER A 130 11.12 4.12 -11.18
CA SER A 130 10.32 5.21 -11.73
C SER A 130 9.62 5.96 -10.61
N ILE A 131 9.69 7.29 -10.67
CA ILE A 131 8.94 8.23 -9.84
C ILE A 131 7.74 8.69 -10.68
N TYR A 132 6.54 8.41 -10.19
CA TYR A 132 5.30 8.90 -10.79
C TYR A 132 4.83 10.12 -10.01
N VAL A 133 4.58 11.22 -10.72
CA VAL A 133 4.01 12.45 -10.18
C VAL A 133 2.69 12.69 -10.87
N TYR A 134 1.60 12.66 -10.11
CA TYR A 134 0.27 12.91 -10.65
C TYR A 134 -0.22 14.31 -10.27
N TYR A 135 -0.92 14.94 -11.22
CA TYR A 135 -1.50 16.26 -11.07
C TYR A 135 -2.96 16.22 -11.58
N GLU A 136 -3.91 16.69 -10.77
CA GLU A 136 -5.34 16.73 -11.11
C GLU A 136 -5.79 18.20 -11.25
N ASN A 137 -6.33 18.55 -12.43
CA ASN A 137 -7.11 19.76 -12.76
C ASN A 137 -6.87 21.03 -11.90
N GLN A 138 -5.67 21.62 -11.92
CA GLN A 138 -5.31 22.94 -11.34
C GLN A 138 -5.82 23.26 -9.90
N GLN A 139 -6.42 22.30 -9.20
CA GLN A 139 -6.97 22.36 -7.84
C GLN A 139 -6.26 21.31 -6.98
N SER A 140 -4.93 21.30 -7.05
CA SER A 140 -4.05 20.61 -6.11
C SER A 140 -4.49 20.86 -4.66
N ILE A 141 -4.21 19.93 -3.72
CA ILE A 141 -4.30 20.24 -2.26
C ILE A 141 -3.58 21.53 -1.90
N TYR A 142 -2.54 21.84 -2.67
CA TYR A 142 -1.68 22.99 -2.46
C TYR A 142 -2.24 24.29 -3.05
N GLY A 143 -3.40 24.24 -3.72
CA GLY A 143 -4.02 25.39 -4.39
C GLY A 143 -3.02 26.10 -5.29
N ASP A 144 -2.85 27.39 -5.08
CA ASP A 144 -1.91 28.25 -5.82
C ASP A 144 -0.43 27.81 -5.69
N LYS A 145 -0.09 26.90 -4.77
CA LYS A 145 1.27 26.38 -4.55
C LYS A 145 1.52 25.00 -5.15
N TRP A 146 0.72 24.58 -6.13
CA TRP A 146 0.82 23.24 -6.71
C TRP A 146 2.19 22.93 -7.33
N MET A 147 2.89 23.92 -7.90
CA MET A 147 4.27 23.78 -8.41
C MET A 147 5.27 23.48 -7.29
N ASP A 148 5.13 24.12 -6.13
CA ASP A 148 5.93 23.78 -4.95
C ASP A 148 5.55 22.40 -4.43
N GLY A 149 4.29 22.03 -4.54
CA GLY A 149 3.80 20.67 -4.30
C GLY A 149 4.49 19.60 -5.13
N ILE A 150 4.63 19.82 -6.44
CA ILE A 150 5.36 18.92 -7.35
C ILE A 150 6.79 18.76 -6.88
N PHE A 151 7.48 19.87 -6.61
CA PHE A 151 8.84 19.84 -6.09
C PHE A 151 8.98 19.02 -4.80
N LYS A 152 8.09 19.22 -3.82
CA LYS A 152 8.13 18.47 -2.55
C LYS A 152 7.81 17.00 -2.73
N THR A 153 6.92 16.68 -3.66
CA THR A 153 6.58 15.31 -4.02
C THR A 153 7.80 14.60 -4.59
N ILE A 154 8.47 15.21 -5.58
CA ILE A 154 9.67 14.64 -6.19
C ILE A 154 10.76 14.41 -5.14
N ILE A 155 11.03 15.40 -4.27
CA ILE A 155 12.04 15.23 -3.22
C ILE A 155 11.70 14.06 -2.28
N HIS A 156 10.42 13.88 -1.91
CA HIS A 156 9.99 12.75 -1.09
C HIS A 156 10.21 11.42 -1.79
N GLU A 157 9.74 11.28 -3.03
CA GLU A 157 9.91 10.04 -3.81
C GLU A 157 11.38 9.70 -4.07
N MET A 158 12.23 10.72 -4.20
CA MET A 158 13.68 10.55 -4.24
C MET A 158 14.24 9.94 -2.95
N GLY A 159 13.65 10.19 -1.77
CA GLY A 159 14.05 9.49 -0.56
C GLY A 159 13.91 7.96 -0.70
N HIS A 160 12.85 7.49 -1.36
CA HIS A 160 12.67 6.07 -1.63
C HIS A 160 13.72 5.50 -2.60
N THR A 161 14.20 6.28 -3.58
CA THR A 161 15.26 5.82 -4.50
C THR A 161 16.57 5.54 -3.77
N PHE A 162 16.82 6.21 -2.64
CA PHE A 162 17.98 5.98 -1.78
C PHE A 162 17.77 4.81 -0.80
N GLY A 163 16.55 4.27 -0.70
CA GLY A 163 16.21 3.21 0.23
C GLY A 163 15.63 3.70 1.56
N LEU A 164 15.14 4.95 1.64
CA LEU A 164 14.41 5.43 2.81
C LEU A 164 12.97 4.93 2.78
N GLY A 165 12.45 4.46 3.91
CA GLY A 165 11.01 4.21 4.12
C GLY A 165 10.30 5.45 4.66
N HIS A 166 9.06 5.30 5.14
CA HIS A 166 8.34 6.43 5.72
C HIS A 166 8.70 6.66 7.19
N TYR A 167 8.85 7.93 7.56
CA TYR A 167 8.93 8.37 8.95
C TYR A 167 7.52 8.49 9.54
N THR A 168 7.21 7.75 10.62
CA THR A 168 5.91 7.85 11.31
C THR A 168 6.04 7.71 12.82
N THR A 169 5.05 8.22 13.55
CA THR A 169 4.88 7.90 14.98
C THR A 169 3.68 6.98 15.19
N ASP A 170 3.65 6.29 16.32
CA ASP A 170 2.51 5.49 16.78
C ASP A 170 1.30 6.33 17.27
N ASP A 171 1.46 7.66 17.35
CA ASP A 171 0.42 8.60 17.77
C ASP A 171 -0.24 9.30 16.57
N ASN A 172 -1.45 8.84 16.21
CA ASN A 172 -2.25 9.39 15.12
C ASN A 172 -2.67 10.86 15.34
N ASP A 173 -2.82 11.31 16.59
CA ASP A 173 -3.18 12.70 16.89
C ASP A 173 -1.96 13.63 16.75
N TYR A 174 -0.78 13.15 17.19
CA TYR A 174 0.49 13.82 16.91
C TYR A 174 0.75 13.93 15.41
N ASN A 175 0.57 12.83 14.67
CA ASN A 175 0.79 12.80 13.22
C ASN A 175 -0.10 13.81 12.48
N ARG A 176 -1.39 13.87 12.85
CA ARG A 176 -2.35 14.84 12.31
C ARG A 176 -1.95 16.27 12.64
N LYS A 177 -1.54 16.54 13.88
CA LYS A 177 -1.08 17.86 14.32
C LYS A 177 0.16 18.31 13.55
N ILE A 178 1.13 17.42 13.32
CA ILE A 178 2.29 17.74 12.51
C ILE A 178 1.88 18.04 11.07
N ALA A 179 0.96 17.28 10.48
CA ALA A 179 0.52 17.48 9.10
C ALA A 179 -0.24 18.81 8.86
N THR A 180 -0.74 19.48 9.91
CA THR A 180 -1.59 20.68 9.80
C THR A 180 -1.04 21.92 10.51
N ARG A 181 0.12 21.86 11.17
CA ARG A 181 0.71 23.01 11.91
C ARG A 181 1.70 23.77 11.05
N ASP A 182 2.03 25.01 11.39
CA ASP A 182 3.03 25.81 10.64
C ASP A 182 4.49 25.37 10.86
N GLN A 183 4.72 24.13 11.30
CA GLN A 183 6.04 23.59 11.61
C GLN A 183 6.45 22.51 10.60
N SER A 184 7.74 22.45 10.30
CA SER A 184 8.31 21.41 9.44
C SER A 184 8.16 20.04 10.10
N PRO A 185 7.73 18.99 9.36
CA PRO A 185 7.81 17.63 9.89
C PRO A 185 9.29 17.26 10.15
N PRO A 186 9.56 16.29 11.04
CA PRO A 186 10.93 15.89 11.38
C PRO A 186 11.74 15.33 10.21
N SER A 187 11.07 14.92 9.12
CA SER A 187 11.66 14.27 7.96
C SER A 187 10.84 14.59 6.72
N ILE A 188 11.50 14.68 5.55
CA ILE A 188 10.76 14.76 4.26
C ILE A 188 9.93 13.50 4.01
N MET A 189 10.34 12.36 4.58
CA MET A 189 9.70 11.05 4.49
C MET A 189 8.54 10.86 5.47
N PHE A 190 8.10 11.92 6.15
CA PHE A 190 6.93 11.88 7.02
C PHE A 190 5.70 11.36 6.25
N ALA A 191 5.10 10.24 6.70
CA ALA A 191 4.07 9.57 5.90
C ALA A 191 2.81 10.41 5.67
N PRO A 192 2.27 11.14 6.68
CA PRO A 192 1.20 12.07 6.42
C PRO A 192 1.70 13.25 5.56
N ALA A 193 1.07 13.46 4.41
CA ALA A 193 1.35 14.65 3.60
C ALA A 193 0.96 15.93 4.36
N HIS A 194 1.92 16.84 4.50
CA HIS A 194 1.68 18.15 5.13
C HIS A 194 0.84 19.05 4.20
N ILE A 195 -0.14 19.77 4.74
CA ILE A 195 -1.05 20.64 3.97
C ILE A 195 -0.35 21.84 3.31
N ASN A 196 0.70 22.36 3.95
CA ASN A 196 1.59 23.40 3.41
C ASN A 196 2.87 22.75 2.88
N PRO A 197 3.18 22.82 1.58
CA PRO A 197 4.36 22.17 1.01
C PRO A 197 5.66 22.88 1.45
N ASP A 198 5.62 24.19 1.73
CA ASP A 198 6.83 24.99 2.01
C ASP A 198 7.59 24.52 3.25
N VAL A 199 6.87 23.96 4.23
CA VAL A 199 7.47 23.47 5.46
C VAL A 199 8.08 22.08 5.29
N ARG A 200 7.77 21.33 4.22
CA ARG A 200 8.39 20.03 3.94
C ARG A 200 9.80 20.24 3.39
N LYS A 201 10.82 19.71 4.07
CA LYS A 201 12.22 19.90 3.71
C LYS A 201 13.00 18.62 3.96
N ILE A 202 14.07 18.41 3.19
CA ILE A 202 15.10 17.43 3.52
C ILE A 202 15.75 17.88 4.82
N THR A 203 15.76 17.00 5.81
CA THR A 203 16.31 17.26 7.15
C THR A 203 17.63 16.52 7.34
N GLU A 204 18.35 16.84 8.41
CA GLU A 204 19.57 16.12 8.78
C GLU A 204 19.31 14.63 9.06
N ILE A 205 18.13 14.27 9.56
CA ILE A 205 17.76 12.87 9.82
C ILE A 205 17.74 12.09 8.50
N ASP A 206 17.16 12.69 7.46
CA ASP A 206 17.09 12.07 6.12
C ASP A 206 18.50 11.85 5.55
N VAL A 207 19.35 12.88 5.62
CA VAL A 207 20.74 12.84 5.14
C VAL A 207 21.56 11.80 5.90
N GLN A 208 21.47 11.78 7.24
CA GLN A 208 22.21 10.83 8.08
C GLN A 208 21.79 9.39 7.78
N LEU A 209 20.50 9.13 7.55
CA LEU A 209 20.03 7.80 7.22
C LEU A 209 20.55 7.35 5.85
N VAL A 210 20.52 8.22 4.83
CA VAL A 210 21.17 7.92 3.53
C VAL A 210 22.67 7.64 3.72
N ARG A 211 23.39 8.47 4.49
CA ARG A 211 24.81 8.23 4.79
C ARG A 211 25.06 6.93 5.54
N SER A 212 24.15 6.50 6.41
CA SER A 212 24.27 5.22 7.10
C SER A 212 24.14 4.03 6.15
N ILE A 213 23.35 4.17 5.07
CA ILE A 213 23.15 3.14 4.05
C ILE A 213 24.37 3.02 3.13
N TYR A 214 24.88 4.15 2.64
CA TYR A 214 25.93 4.18 1.60
C TYR A 214 27.35 4.39 2.15
N GLY A 215 27.49 4.88 3.39
CA GLY A 215 28.78 5.16 4.02
C GLY A 215 29.64 6.16 3.23
N SER A 216 30.96 6.11 3.45
CA SER A 216 31.93 7.01 2.81
C SER A 216 32.11 6.78 1.31
N TYR A 217 31.57 5.69 0.76
CA TYR A 217 31.63 5.39 -0.69
C TYR A 217 30.50 6.05 -1.48
N GLY A 218 29.55 6.72 -0.82
CA GLY A 218 28.40 7.34 -1.48
C GLY A 218 27.69 6.37 -2.42
N PHE A 219 27.25 6.84 -3.59
CA PHE A 219 26.54 6.00 -4.56
C PHE A 219 27.38 4.88 -5.18
N HIS A 220 28.70 4.83 -4.93
CA HIS A 220 29.54 3.69 -5.31
C HIS A 220 29.50 2.54 -4.30
N ALA A 221 28.85 2.68 -3.16
CA ALA A 221 28.84 1.68 -2.09
C ALA A 221 28.39 0.29 -2.56
N PHE A 222 27.46 0.23 -3.50
CA PHE A 222 26.93 -1.02 -4.06
C PHE A 222 27.38 -1.28 -5.50
N SER A 223 28.35 -0.51 -5.99
CA SER A 223 28.93 -0.70 -7.32
C SER A 223 29.84 -1.92 -7.37
N GLU A 224 29.82 -2.65 -8.47
CA GLU A 224 30.84 -3.66 -8.78
C GLU A 224 32.23 -3.05 -8.99
N GLN A 225 32.29 -1.75 -9.35
CA GLN A 225 33.52 -1.01 -9.62
C GLN A 225 33.71 0.10 -8.57
N ARG A 226 34.07 -0.28 -7.34
CA ARG A 226 34.36 0.70 -6.29
C ARG A 226 35.67 1.46 -6.57
N PRO A 227 35.74 2.77 -6.30
CA PRO A 227 36.99 3.52 -6.34
C PRO A 227 38.04 2.89 -5.42
N SER A 228 39.27 2.74 -5.93
CA SER A 228 40.37 2.06 -5.23
C SER A 228 41.06 2.92 -4.15
N GLU A 229 40.88 4.25 -4.19
CA GLU A 229 41.42 5.18 -3.19
C GLU A 229 40.29 6.09 -2.69
N ILE A 230 40.11 6.16 -1.37
CA ILE A 230 39.23 7.11 -0.70
C ILE A 230 40.09 7.94 0.26
N ILE A 231 39.90 9.25 0.30
CA ILE A 231 40.56 10.08 1.32
C ILE A 231 39.80 9.86 2.62
N ILE A 232 40.43 9.14 3.54
CA ILE A 232 39.88 8.84 4.87
C ILE A 232 40.43 9.88 5.86
N GLU A 233 39.70 10.99 6.07
CA GLU A 233 39.84 11.69 7.35
C GLU A 233 39.17 10.86 8.43
N ASN A 234 39.83 10.74 9.60
CA ASN A 234 39.51 9.82 10.70
C ASN A 234 38.10 9.24 10.59
N PRO A 235 37.99 8.01 10.10
CA PRO A 235 36.70 7.47 9.76
C PRO A 235 35.89 7.43 11.06
N ILE A 236 34.62 7.81 11.00
CA ILE A 236 33.66 6.89 11.61
C ILE A 236 33.97 5.62 10.84
N SER A 237 34.81 4.73 11.41
CA SER A 237 34.94 3.39 10.87
C SER A 237 33.52 2.97 10.58
N PRO A 238 33.19 2.47 9.38
CA PRO A 238 31.94 1.73 9.26
C PRO A 238 32.00 0.78 10.45
N LEU A 239 31.14 1.04 11.46
CA LEU A 239 31.20 0.34 12.73
C LEU A 239 31.30 -1.11 12.29
N ASP A 240 32.41 -1.79 12.64
CA ASP A 240 32.50 -3.24 12.47
C ASP A 240 31.12 -3.73 12.86
N PRO A 241 30.33 -4.31 11.92
CA PRO A 241 28.91 -4.40 12.10
C PRO A 241 28.68 -5.27 13.32
N THR A 242 28.53 -4.62 14.47
CA THR A 242 28.11 -5.23 15.70
C THR A 242 26.64 -5.47 15.45
N TYR A 243 26.44 -6.60 14.80
CA TYR A 243 25.16 -7.13 14.43
C TYR A 243 24.36 -7.28 15.73
N PRO A 244 23.14 -6.71 15.78
CA PRO A 244 22.40 -6.58 17.02
C PRO A 244 22.05 -7.92 17.67
N PHE A 245 22.14 -9.05 16.96
CA PHE A 245 21.74 -10.34 17.48
C PHE A 245 22.90 -11.33 17.56
N GLU A 246 23.07 -11.97 18.71
CA GLU A 246 23.95 -13.12 18.90
C GLU A 246 23.35 -14.36 18.21
N SER A 247 22.04 -14.55 18.31
CA SER A 247 21.32 -15.66 17.68
C SER A 247 19.88 -15.29 17.31
N THR A 248 19.36 -15.97 16.30
CA THR A 248 17.94 -15.95 15.91
C THR A 248 17.54 -17.36 15.50
N GLU A 249 16.34 -17.77 15.89
CA GLU A 249 15.86 -19.12 15.69
C GLU A 249 14.36 -19.12 15.42
N ILE A 250 13.93 -20.13 14.67
CA ILE A 250 12.52 -20.47 14.48
C ILE A 250 12.33 -21.91 14.92
N SER A 251 11.27 -22.15 15.69
CA SER A 251 10.97 -23.50 16.23
C SER A 251 10.78 -24.56 15.16
N LYS A 252 10.37 -24.18 13.93
CA LYS A 252 10.13 -25.07 12.79
C LYS A 252 10.47 -24.36 11.48
N ASN A 253 11.37 -24.96 10.70
CA ASN A 253 11.72 -24.48 9.36
C ASN A 253 10.71 -24.91 8.28
N ASN A 254 9.79 -25.80 8.63
CA ASN A 254 8.72 -26.28 7.76
C ASN A 254 7.40 -26.31 8.54
N VAL A 255 6.41 -25.56 8.06
CA VAL A 255 5.09 -25.43 8.67
C VAL A 255 4.08 -26.10 7.77
N LYS A 256 3.38 -27.10 8.32
CA LYS A 256 2.34 -27.83 7.59
C LYS A 256 0.97 -27.28 7.94
N LEU A 257 0.21 -26.88 6.92
CA LEU A 257 -1.14 -26.36 7.06
C LEU A 257 -2.16 -27.49 6.92
N PHE A 258 -3.03 -27.64 7.91
CA PHE A 258 -4.12 -28.62 7.92
C PHE A 258 -5.47 -27.90 8.02
N ARG A 259 -6.51 -28.42 7.34
CA ARG A 259 -7.85 -27.77 7.22
C ARG A 259 -8.53 -27.40 8.55
N HIS A 260 -8.19 -28.08 9.63
CA HIS A 260 -8.82 -27.92 10.94
C HIS A 260 -7.82 -27.81 12.08
N GLN A 261 -6.56 -27.46 11.77
CA GLN A 261 -5.54 -27.27 12.80
C GLN A 261 -4.76 -25.99 12.53
N ASP A 262 -4.62 -25.23 13.60
CA ASP A 262 -3.75 -24.09 13.69
C ASP A 262 -2.36 -24.57 14.12
N THR A 263 -1.34 -24.17 13.38
CA THR A 263 0.06 -24.44 13.68
C THR A 263 0.70 -23.15 14.16
N MET A 264 1.05 -23.10 15.44
CA MET A 264 1.91 -22.04 15.95
C MET A 264 3.38 -22.37 15.74
N ILE A 265 4.13 -21.36 15.34
CA ILE A 265 5.59 -21.34 15.38
C ILE A 265 6.06 -20.28 16.37
N THR A 266 7.13 -20.60 17.07
CA THR A 266 7.88 -19.65 17.89
C THR A 266 9.04 -19.08 17.07
N ILE A 267 9.23 -17.76 17.20
CA ILE A 267 10.40 -17.02 16.72
C ILE A 267 11.10 -16.48 17.96
N SER A 268 12.39 -16.75 18.10
CA SER A 268 13.17 -16.34 19.27
C SER A 268 14.57 -15.91 18.88
N GLY A 269 15.29 -15.28 19.80
CA GLY A 269 16.68 -14.94 19.60
C GLY A 269 17.29 -14.26 20.82
N GLU A 270 18.58 -14.00 20.73
CA GLU A 270 19.37 -13.32 21.76
C GLU A 270 19.99 -12.06 21.16
N ILE A 271 19.76 -10.92 21.79
CA ILE A 271 20.41 -9.66 21.43
C ILE A 271 21.85 -9.69 21.93
N ASN A 272 22.78 -9.19 21.12
CA ASN A 272 24.17 -9.05 21.54
C ASN A 272 24.27 -8.19 22.81
N ASN A 273 24.92 -8.74 23.84
CA ASN A 273 25.03 -8.11 25.15
C ASN A 273 25.66 -6.71 25.13
N VAL A 274 26.54 -6.44 24.14
CA VAL A 274 27.17 -5.12 23.95
C VAL A 274 26.19 -4.11 23.35
N MET A 275 25.20 -4.58 22.59
CA MET A 275 24.21 -3.75 21.88
C MET A 275 22.89 -3.62 22.64
N PHE A 276 22.64 -4.48 23.64
CA PHE A 276 21.38 -4.53 24.36
C PHE A 276 21.10 -3.24 25.17
N MET A 277 20.02 -2.54 24.80
CA MET A 277 19.45 -1.44 25.58
C MET A 277 18.08 -1.81 26.18
N SER A 278 18.02 -1.89 27.51
CA SER A 278 16.78 -2.20 28.22
C SER A 278 15.63 -1.26 27.82
N GLY A 279 14.48 -1.84 27.45
CA GLY A 279 13.26 -1.11 27.08
C GLY A 279 13.05 -0.93 25.59
N HIS A 280 14.05 -1.22 24.74
CA HIS A 280 13.90 -1.18 23.29
C HIS A 280 13.31 -2.47 22.75
N PRO A 281 12.33 -2.41 21.82
CA PRO A 281 11.74 -3.59 21.21
C PRO A 281 12.62 -4.14 20.07
N VAL A 282 12.53 -5.45 19.86
CA VAL A 282 12.95 -6.13 18.63
C VAL A 282 11.80 -6.08 17.63
N PHE A 283 12.08 -5.65 16.42
CA PHE A 283 11.15 -5.73 15.30
C PHE A 283 11.49 -6.92 14.44
N ILE A 284 10.47 -7.71 14.11
CA ILE A 284 10.58 -8.92 13.30
C ILE A 284 9.71 -8.70 12.08
N LEU A 285 10.34 -8.54 10.91
CA LEU A 285 9.68 -8.31 9.65
C LEU A 285 9.51 -9.66 8.96
N VAL A 286 8.27 -10.10 8.81
CA VAL A 286 7.92 -11.37 8.18
C VAL A 286 7.38 -11.08 6.80
N THR A 287 8.11 -11.50 5.78
CA THR A 287 7.71 -11.37 4.38
C THR A 287 7.04 -12.66 3.93
N SER A 288 5.80 -12.54 3.49
CA SER A 288 5.00 -13.64 2.94
C SER A 288 5.36 -13.93 1.48
N PRO A 289 4.95 -15.07 0.92
CA PRO A 289 5.25 -15.44 -0.47
C PRO A 289 4.73 -14.46 -1.53
N ASP A 290 3.70 -13.67 -1.21
CA ASP A 290 3.13 -12.61 -2.05
C ASP A 290 3.83 -11.25 -1.87
N LEU A 291 4.96 -11.24 -1.15
CA LEU A 291 5.75 -10.05 -0.80
C LEU A 291 5.07 -9.08 0.17
N SER A 292 3.92 -9.46 0.76
CA SER A 292 3.34 -8.70 1.86
C SER A 292 4.24 -8.82 3.10
N VAL A 293 4.47 -7.71 3.78
CA VAL A 293 5.33 -7.63 4.97
C VAL A 293 4.48 -7.40 6.21
N GLN A 294 4.61 -8.27 7.20
CA GLN A 294 4.04 -8.11 8.54
C GLN A 294 5.15 -7.74 9.52
N VAL A 295 4.92 -6.74 10.36
CA VAL A 295 5.88 -6.35 11.41
C VAL A 295 5.37 -6.83 12.77
N LEU A 296 6.17 -7.63 13.45
CA LEU A 296 5.94 -8.04 14.84
C LEU A 296 6.87 -7.26 15.76
N LYS A 297 6.34 -6.76 16.87
CA LYS A 297 7.08 -5.99 17.88
C LYS A 297 7.20 -6.81 19.16
N VAL A 298 8.42 -7.13 19.58
CA VAL A 298 8.71 -8.00 20.73
C VAL A 298 9.53 -7.24 21.75
N LYS A 299 9.14 -7.28 23.03
CA LYS A 299 9.97 -6.71 24.11
C LYS A 299 10.93 -7.78 24.62
N PRO A 300 12.26 -7.59 24.50
CA PRO A 300 13.23 -8.51 25.07
C PRO A 300 13.18 -8.51 26.60
N THR A 301 13.62 -9.62 27.19
CA THR A 301 13.86 -9.76 28.62
C THR A 301 15.05 -8.91 29.06
N ARG A 302 15.33 -8.86 30.37
CA ARG A 302 16.44 -8.08 30.93
C ARG A 302 17.82 -8.54 30.47
N ASP A 303 17.93 -9.77 29.98
CA ASP A 303 19.19 -10.37 29.59
C ASP A 303 19.40 -10.34 28.06
N GLY A 304 18.44 -9.82 27.28
CA GLY A 304 18.55 -9.71 25.82
C GLY A 304 17.73 -10.74 25.05
N PHE A 305 17.29 -11.82 25.69
CA PHE A 305 16.42 -12.84 25.09
C PHE A 305 15.07 -12.28 24.66
N PHE A 306 14.59 -12.64 23.47
CA PHE A 306 13.24 -12.33 23.01
C PHE A 306 12.55 -13.55 22.39
N GLU A 307 11.23 -13.59 22.52
CA GLU A 307 10.39 -14.67 21.98
C GLU A 307 9.02 -14.12 21.56
N THR A 308 8.51 -14.57 20.42
CA THR A 308 7.13 -14.33 19.97
C THR A 308 6.60 -15.51 19.19
N TYR A 309 5.31 -15.49 18.89
CA TYR A 309 4.62 -16.57 18.21
C TYR A 309 3.90 -16.06 16.96
N MET A 310 3.93 -16.85 15.90
CA MET A 310 3.07 -16.68 14.73
C MET A 310 2.12 -17.86 14.62
N ASN A 311 0.86 -17.58 14.29
CA ASN A 311 -0.14 -18.60 14.03
C ASN A 311 -0.36 -18.78 12.53
N PHE A 312 -0.30 -20.03 12.08
CA PHE A 312 -0.58 -20.45 10.71
C PHE A 312 -1.82 -21.33 10.69
N ASN A 313 -2.77 -21.04 9.81
CA ASN A 313 -3.95 -21.87 9.60
C ASN A 313 -4.10 -22.21 8.12
N TYR A 314 -5.13 -22.97 7.76
CA TYR A 314 -5.32 -23.40 6.37
C TYR A 314 -5.55 -22.25 5.35
N LYS A 315 -5.82 -21.03 5.81
CA LYS A 315 -5.92 -19.82 4.96
C LYS A 315 -4.60 -19.08 4.81
N SER A 316 -3.57 -19.42 5.58
CA SER A 316 -2.23 -18.85 5.44
C SER A 316 -1.64 -19.21 4.07
N LEU A 317 -0.89 -18.29 3.46
CA LEU A 317 -0.34 -18.48 2.12
C LEU A 317 0.73 -19.60 2.15
N PRO A 318 0.63 -20.65 1.31
CA PRO A 318 1.72 -21.59 1.18
C PRO A 318 2.86 -20.99 0.36
N GLY A 319 4.09 -21.33 0.71
CA GLY A 319 5.29 -20.85 0.04
C GLY A 319 6.42 -20.53 1.00
N LYS A 320 7.45 -19.88 0.48
CA LYS A 320 8.63 -19.51 1.25
C LYS A 320 8.41 -18.17 1.95
N TYR A 321 8.59 -18.17 3.26
CA TYR A 321 8.58 -16.98 4.09
C TYR A 321 10.02 -16.60 4.44
N SER A 322 10.28 -15.31 4.57
CA SER A 322 11.52 -14.79 5.12
C SER A 322 11.25 -13.92 6.34
N ILE A 323 12.13 -14.01 7.33
CA ILE A 323 12.10 -13.23 8.54
C ILE A 323 13.37 -12.40 8.60
N GLU A 324 13.20 -11.11 8.82
CA GLU A 324 14.30 -10.18 9.10
C GLU A 324 14.15 -9.63 10.50
N PHE A 325 15.28 -9.44 11.17
CA PHE A 325 15.32 -8.95 12.54
C PHE A 325 15.95 -7.57 12.56
N ALA A 326 15.29 -6.65 13.26
CA ALA A 326 15.79 -5.31 13.49
C ALA A 326 15.73 -4.99 14.98
N TYR A 327 16.77 -4.33 15.48
CA TYR A 327 16.81 -3.84 16.84
C TYR A 327 17.37 -2.42 16.81
N ILE A 328 16.60 -1.48 17.38
CA ILE A 328 16.85 -0.04 17.28
C ILE A 328 16.83 0.37 15.79
N ASP A 329 17.98 0.74 15.21
CA ASP A 329 18.15 1.25 13.84
C ASP A 329 18.95 0.27 12.96
N LYS A 330 19.25 -0.94 13.47
CA LYS A 330 20.12 -1.91 12.79
C LYS A 330 19.34 -3.16 12.39
N ILE A 331 19.51 -3.57 11.13
CA ILE A 331 19.03 -4.85 10.59
C ILE A 331 20.22 -5.82 10.50
N ASP A 332 20.00 -7.08 10.88
CA ASP A 332 21.03 -8.11 10.89
C ASP A 332 20.75 -9.20 9.85
N GLN A 333 21.19 -8.95 8.62
CA GLN A 333 20.98 -9.89 7.51
C GLN A 333 21.64 -11.25 7.75
N SER A 334 22.69 -11.32 8.58
CA SER A 334 23.36 -12.58 8.92
C SER A 334 22.48 -13.51 9.76
N LYS A 335 21.40 -12.95 10.33
CA LYS A 335 20.44 -13.62 11.22
C LYS A 335 19.05 -13.71 10.61
N ASN A 336 18.89 -13.36 9.34
CA ASN A 336 17.63 -13.57 8.63
C ASN A 336 17.32 -15.07 8.56
N LEU A 337 16.04 -15.41 8.76
CA LEU A 337 15.56 -16.78 8.68
C LEU A 337 14.69 -16.95 7.45
N VAL A 338 14.67 -18.16 6.90
CA VAL A 338 13.79 -18.54 5.82
C VAL A 338 13.16 -19.87 6.20
N PHE A 339 11.85 -19.96 6.05
CA PHE A 339 11.11 -21.19 6.36
C PHE A 339 10.00 -21.41 5.33
N ASP A 340 9.66 -22.67 5.13
CA ASP A 340 8.67 -23.07 4.14
C ASP A 340 7.33 -23.37 4.83
N VAL A 341 6.25 -22.88 4.22
CA VAL A 341 4.89 -23.20 4.64
C VAL A 341 4.26 -24.04 3.54
N GLU A 342 3.97 -25.29 3.87
CA GLU A 342 3.42 -26.27 2.95
C GLU A 342 1.98 -26.59 3.32
N GLN A 343 1.11 -26.61 2.31
CA GLN A 343 -0.24 -27.11 2.49
C GLN A 343 -0.22 -28.63 2.38
N THR A 344 -0.60 -29.33 3.45
CA THR A 344 -0.64 -30.79 3.46
C THR A 344 -2.05 -31.30 3.25
N ASP A 345 -2.33 -31.82 2.06
CA ASP A 345 -3.46 -32.72 1.79
C ASP A 345 -2.91 -34.07 1.28
N ILE A 346 -3.54 -35.19 1.67
CA ILE A 346 -3.29 -36.56 1.17
C ILE A 346 -3.35 -36.57 -0.38
N PRO A 347 -2.48 -37.32 -1.10
CA PRO A 347 -1.78 -36.82 -2.30
C PRO A 347 -2.54 -36.97 -3.63
N LEU A 348 -2.10 -36.21 -4.64
CA LEU A 348 -2.21 -36.59 -6.07
C LEU A 348 -0.84 -36.59 -6.76
N ALA A 349 -0.74 -37.44 -7.78
CA ALA A 349 0.44 -38.08 -8.40
C ALA A 349 1.40 -37.15 -9.21
N PRO A 350 2.58 -37.64 -9.67
CA PRO A 350 3.76 -36.83 -9.96
C PRO A 350 3.81 -36.18 -11.36
N GLU A 351 4.78 -35.26 -11.46
CA GLU A 351 5.04 -34.21 -12.45
C GLU A 351 4.83 -34.49 -13.95
N SER A 352 4.09 -33.58 -14.58
CA SER A 352 4.41 -33.05 -15.92
C SER A 352 4.00 -31.56 -15.96
N GLU A 353 4.98 -30.65 -15.98
CA GLU A 353 4.84 -29.18 -16.17
C GLU A 353 3.48 -28.58 -15.73
N ASN A 354 3.17 -28.62 -14.43
CA ASN A 354 1.84 -28.25 -13.95
C ASN A 354 1.71 -26.73 -13.75
N LEU A 355 1.27 -26.02 -14.80
CA LEU A 355 0.56 -24.74 -14.62
C LEU A 355 -0.66 -25.02 -13.73
N ASN A 356 -0.71 -24.47 -12.52
CA ASN A 356 -1.87 -24.59 -11.64
C ASN A 356 -3.02 -23.76 -12.25
N ILE A 357 -3.87 -24.39 -13.07
CA ILE A 357 -4.97 -23.75 -13.79
C ILE A 357 -5.99 -23.10 -12.84
N ILE A 358 -6.15 -23.63 -11.62
CA ILE A 358 -7.00 -23.03 -10.59
C ILE A 358 -6.41 -21.69 -10.12
N ARG A 359 -5.09 -21.62 -9.92
CA ARG A 359 -4.40 -20.35 -9.61
C ARG A 359 -4.55 -19.34 -10.75
N VAL A 360 -4.32 -19.77 -11.99
CA VAL A 360 -4.48 -18.92 -13.18
C VAL A 360 -5.90 -18.39 -13.31
N ASN A 361 -6.91 -19.21 -12.98
CA ASN A 361 -8.30 -18.77 -12.94
C ASN A 361 -8.55 -17.74 -11.84
N ASN A 362 -8.03 -17.95 -10.63
CA ASN A 362 -8.21 -17.01 -9.53
C ASN A 362 -7.54 -15.66 -9.82
N ASP A 363 -6.39 -15.66 -10.48
CA ASP A 363 -5.74 -14.43 -10.94
C ASP A 363 -6.59 -13.74 -12.03
N ALA A 364 -7.20 -14.50 -12.94
CA ALA A 364 -8.11 -13.98 -13.96
C ALA A 364 -9.36 -13.33 -13.35
N GLU A 365 -9.95 -13.92 -12.32
CA GLU A 365 -11.09 -13.35 -11.58
C GLU A 365 -10.69 -12.05 -10.87
N ARG A 366 -9.51 -12.01 -10.22
CA ARG A 366 -8.99 -10.78 -9.60
C ARG A 366 -8.78 -9.66 -10.61
N PHE A 367 -8.17 -9.95 -11.76
CA PHE A 367 -7.99 -8.95 -12.83
C PHE A 367 -9.34 -8.46 -13.38
N PHE A 368 -10.32 -9.35 -13.49
CA PHE A 368 -11.67 -9.00 -13.91
C PHE A 368 -12.34 -8.04 -12.92
N GLU A 369 -12.23 -8.31 -11.61
CA GLU A 369 -12.76 -7.45 -10.53
C GLU A 369 -12.05 -6.08 -10.46
N MET A 370 -10.76 -6.03 -10.78
CA MET A 370 -9.97 -4.80 -10.84
C MET A 370 -10.20 -3.98 -12.12
N GLY A 371 -11.04 -4.44 -13.06
CA GLY A 371 -11.26 -3.76 -14.35
C GLY A 371 -10.13 -3.93 -15.36
N LEU A 372 -9.13 -4.75 -15.07
CA LEU A 372 -7.99 -5.07 -15.96
C LEU A 372 -8.39 -6.14 -16.98
N TYR A 373 -9.35 -5.80 -17.84
CA TYR A 373 -10.03 -6.75 -18.74
C TYR A 373 -9.11 -7.42 -19.77
N GLY A 374 -8.05 -6.73 -20.22
CA GLY A 374 -7.05 -7.31 -21.14
C GLY A 374 -6.27 -8.46 -20.49
N ASP A 375 -5.81 -8.28 -19.26
CA ASP A 375 -5.06 -9.27 -18.49
C ASP A 375 -5.97 -10.41 -18.00
N ALA A 376 -7.21 -10.10 -17.64
CA ALA A 376 -8.22 -11.10 -17.34
C ALA A 376 -8.44 -12.05 -18.53
N ILE A 377 -8.66 -11.51 -19.74
CA ILE A 377 -8.83 -12.30 -20.98
C ILE A 377 -7.61 -13.18 -21.25
N LYS A 378 -6.39 -12.64 -21.06
CA LYS A 378 -5.15 -13.39 -21.28
C LYS A 378 -5.10 -14.64 -20.39
N ASN A 379 -5.46 -14.51 -19.12
CA ASN A 379 -5.44 -15.63 -18.17
C ASN A 379 -6.60 -16.61 -18.38
N TYR A 380 -7.83 -16.14 -18.64
CA TYR A 380 -8.95 -17.03 -18.97
C TYR A 380 -8.69 -17.87 -20.24
N LYS A 381 -7.98 -17.34 -21.24
CA LYS A 381 -7.57 -18.12 -22.42
C LYS A 381 -6.59 -19.24 -22.09
N VAL A 382 -5.73 -19.05 -21.08
CA VAL A 382 -4.85 -20.11 -20.58
C VAL A 382 -5.67 -21.20 -19.87
N VAL A 383 -6.71 -20.82 -19.12
CA VAL A 383 -7.68 -21.77 -18.52
C VAL A 383 -8.35 -22.57 -19.63
N MET A 384 -8.90 -21.92 -20.66
CA MET A 384 -9.56 -22.58 -21.78
C MET A 384 -8.64 -23.53 -22.58
N LYS A 385 -7.37 -23.16 -22.79
CA LYS A 385 -6.41 -23.99 -23.53
C LYS A 385 -6.12 -25.33 -22.83
N ASN A 386 -6.45 -25.43 -21.55
CA ASN A 386 -6.28 -26.63 -20.73
C ASN A 386 -7.63 -27.28 -20.38
N ALA A 387 -8.68 -27.03 -21.16
CA ALA A 387 -10.05 -27.51 -20.92
C ALA A 387 -10.15 -29.02 -20.67
N ASP A 388 -9.33 -29.84 -21.34
CA ASP A 388 -9.31 -31.31 -21.18
C ASP A 388 -8.96 -31.77 -19.75
N LYS A 389 -8.44 -30.86 -18.92
CA LYS A 389 -8.00 -31.11 -17.53
C LYS A 389 -8.90 -30.45 -16.48
N ILE A 390 -10.04 -29.90 -16.87
CA ILE A 390 -10.91 -29.06 -16.02
C ILE A 390 -12.32 -29.66 -15.95
N GLN A 391 -12.97 -29.59 -14.77
CA GLN A 391 -14.39 -29.91 -14.63
C GLN A 391 -15.27 -28.69 -15.00
N GLU A 392 -16.36 -28.95 -15.70
CA GLU A 392 -17.54 -28.06 -15.79
C GLU A 392 -17.97 -27.69 -14.37
N PRO A 393 -17.62 -26.47 -13.88
CA PRO A 393 -18.15 -25.19 -14.35
C PRO A 393 -17.09 -24.13 -14.73
N LEU A 394 -15.80 -24.45 -14.62
CA LEU A 394 -14.73 -23.45 -14.74
C LEU A 394 -14.46 -23.02 -16.19
N TYR A 395 -14.60 -23.96 -17.13
CA TYR A 395 -14.46 -23.69 -18.57
C TYR A 395 -15.55 -22.75 -19.08
N LEU A 396 -16.82 -23.03 -18.75
CA LEU A 396 -17.95 -22.17 -19.08
C LEU A 396 -17.85 -20.79 -18.42
N ASN A 397 -17.37 -20.73 -17.18
CA ASN A 397 -17.13 -19.45 -16.50
C ASN A 397 -16.07 -18.62 -17.22
N ALA A 398 -14.94 -19.21 -17.60
CA ALA A 398 -13.89 -18.51 -18.33
C ALA A 398 -14.39 -17.94 -19.68
N LEU A 399 -15.16 -18.73 -20.45
CA LEU A 399 -15.80 -18.27 -21.68
C LEU A 399 -16.74 -17.08 -21.43
N ASN A 400 -17.60 -17.18 -20.41
CA ASN A 400 -18.55 -16.14 -20.05
C ASN A 400 -17.83 -14.85 -19.59
N LYS A 401 -16.79 -14.96 -18.76
CA LYS A 401 -16.01 -13.82 -18.27
C LYS A 401 -15.25 -13.13 -19.40
N ILE A 402 -14.70 -13.88 -20.36
CA ILE A 402 -14.11 -13.29 -21.58
C ILE A 402 -15.17 -12.49 -22.35
N GLY A 403 -16.37 -13.05 -22.53
CA GLY A 403 -17.48 -12.35 -23.19
C GLY A 403 -17.82 -11.02 -22.52
N LEU A 404 -17.88 -11.01 -21.18
CA LEU A 404 -18.14 -9.81 -20.38
C LEU A 404 -16.99 -8.79 -20.47
N SER A 405 -15.74 -9.23 -20.37
CA SER A 405 -14.56 -8.38 -20.55
C SER A 405 -14.53 -7.73 -21.93
N LEU A 406 -14.95 -8.45 -22.97
CA LEU A 406 -15.00 -7.94 -24.35
C LEU A 406 -16.09 -6.88 -24.55
N ILE A 407 -17.21 -6.93 -23.80
CA ILE A 407 -18.18 -5.82 -23.78
C ILE A 407 -17.51 -4.54 -23.28
N GLN A 408 -16.77 -4.62 -22.17
CA GLN A 408 -16.08 -3.47 -21.58
C GLN A 408 -15.01 -2.89 -22.51
N LEU A 409 -14.34 -3.77 -23.27
CA LEU A 409 -13.37 -3.40 -24.30
C LEU A 409 -14.02 -3.02 -25.65
N LYS A 410 -15.36 -2.85 -25.70
CA LYS A 410 -16.14 -2.48 -26.89
C LYS A 410 -16.00 -3.43 -28.09
N ASN A 411 -15.65 -4.69 -27.86
CA ASN A 411 -15.50 -5.72 -28.89
C ASN A 411 -16.72 -6.65 -28.89
N TYR A 412 -17.85 -6.12 -29.31
CA TYR A 412 -19.16 -6.74 -29.12
C TYR A 412 -19.37 -8.00 -29.97
N GLU A 413 -18.82 -8.05 -31.18
CA GLU A 413 -18.90 -9.22 -32.08
C GLU A 413 -18.17 -10.42 -31.48
N LYS A 414 -16.95 -10.21 -30.94
CA LYS A 414 -16.25 -11.29 -30.25
C LYS A 414 -16.97 -11.65 -28.96
N SER A 415 -17.44 -10.68 -28.19
CA SER A 415 -18.23 -10.96 -26.98
C SER A 415 -19.41 -11.89 -27.29
N LEU A 416 -20.20 -11.56 -28.32
CA LEU A 416 -21.32 -12.38 -28.76
C LEU A 416 -20.88 -13.82 -29.08
N SER A 417 -19.79 -13.99 -29.83
CA SER A 417 -19.29 -15.33 -30.17
C SER A 417 -18.89 -16.18 -28.96
N TYR A 418 -18.40 -15.56 -27.87
CA TYR A 418 -18.07 -16.28 -26.62
C TYR A 418 -19.34 -16.67 -25.86
N PHE A 419 -20.35 -15.80 -25.83
CA PHE A 419 -21.62 -16.13 -25.19
C PHE A 419 -22.42 -17.19 -25.95
N GLU A 420 -22.35 -17.21 -27.29
CA GLU A 420 -22.98 -18.25 -28.11
C GLU A 420 -22.36 -19.62 -27.80
N GLN A 421 -21.04 -19.69 -27.63
CA GLN A 421 -20.37 -20.93 -27.19
C GLN A 421 -20.85 -21.40 -25.81
N VAL A 422 -20.99 -20.51 -24.83
CA VAL A 422 -21.51 -20.87 -23.50
C VAL A 422 -22.95 -21.39 -23.60
N TYR A 423 -23.80 -20.72 -24.39
CA TYR A 423 -25.20 -21.12 -24.59
C TYR A 423 -25.33 -22.45 -25.32
N GLU A 424 -24.49 -22.72 -26.33
CA GLU A 424 -24.48 -24.00 -27.04
C GLU A 424 -24.11 -25.17 -26.12
N ILE A 425 -23.17 -24.95 -25.19
CA ILE A 425 -22.73 -25.97 -24.23
C ILE A 425 -23.74 -26.13 -23.10
N ASN A 426 -24.24 -25.02 -22.54
CA ASN A 426 -25.23 -25.01 -21.47
C ASN A 426 -26.20 -23.81 -21.62
N PRO A 427 -27.38 -24.03 -22.22
CA PRO A 427 -28.41 -22.99 -22.37
C PRO A 427 -28.91 -22.43 -21.03
N ASN A 428 -28.79 -23.21 -19.94
CA ASN A 428 -29.22 -22.82 -18.59
C ASN A 428 -28.10 -22.13 -17.78
N TYR A 429 -26.96 -21.80 -18.40
CA TYR A 429 -25.87 -21.10 -17.73
C TYR A 429 -26.35 -19.72 -17.23
N PRO A 430 -26.01 -19.30 -15.99
CA PRO A 430 -26.57 -18.08 -15.40
C PRO A 430 -26.40 -16.85 -16.30
N ASN A 431 -27.51 -16.11 -16.49
CA ASN A 431 -27.58 -14.86 -17.24
C ASN A 431 -27.14 -14.93 -18.71
N ILE A 432 -26.95 -16.12 -19.29
CA ILE A 432 -26.37 -16.23 -20.63
C ILE A 432 -27.28 -15.67 -21.73
N GLU A 433 -28.60 -15.88 -21.63
CA GLU A 433 -29.57 -15.32 -22.58
C GLU A 433 -29.58 -13.78 -22.55
N GLN A 434 -29.45 -13.20 -21.36
CA GLN A 434 -29.36 -11.76 -21.18
C GLN A 434 -28.04 -11.22 -21.76
N ASN A 435 -26.92 -11.91 -21.52
CA ASN A 435 -25.61 -11.56 -22.09
C ASN A 435 -25.63 -11.58 -23.63
N LEU A 436 -26.24 -12.61 -24.24
CA LEU A 436 -26.45 -12.70 -25.68
C LEU A 436 -27.29 -11.53 -26.21
N LYS A 437 -28.39 -11.21 -25.54
CA LYS A 437 -29.27 -10.09 -25.91
C LYS A 437 -28.52 -8.76 -25.84
N THR A 438 -27.72 -8.55 -24.80
CA THR A 438 -26.89 -7.35 -24.62
C THR A 438 -25.86 -7.22 -25.74
N SER A 439 -25.07 -8.26 -26.04
CA SER A 439 -24.08 -8.19 -27.11
C SER A 439 -24.72 -7.99 -28.50
N LYS A 440 -25.83 -8.68 -28.80
CA LYS A 440 -26.58 -8.48 -30.05
C LYS A 440 -27.11 -7.05 -30.17
N SER A 441 -27.63 -6.49 -29.09
CA SER A 441 -28.09 -5.10 -29.06
C SER A 441 -26.94 -4.13 -29.31
N LEU A 442 -25.79 -4.30 -28.63
CA LEU A 442 -24.63 -3.42 -28.76
C LEU A 442 -24.02 -3.45 -30.17
N ILE A 443 -24.05 -4.60 -30.85
CA ILE A 443 -23.65 -4.72 -32.27
C ILE A 443 -24.62 -3.97 -33.18
N GLN A 444 -25.93 -4.12 -32.96
CA GLN A 444 -26.95 -3.47 -33.80
C GLN A 444 -26.97 -1.95 -33.67
N THR A 445 -26.51 -1.42 -32.54
CA THR A 445 -26.57 0.00 -32.23
C THR A 445 -25.21 0.70 -32.27
N ASP A 446 -24.17 0.04 -32.77
CA ASP A 446 -22.79 0.56 -32.82
C ASP A 446 -22.33 1.15 -31.47
N GLY A 447 -22.67 0.45 -30.38
CA GLY A 447 -22.34 0.85 -29.02
C GLY A 447 -23.26 1.87 -28.36
N GLN A 448 -24.36 2.32 -28.98
CA GLN A 448 -25.37 3.17 -28.31
C GLN A 448 -26.51 2.32 -27.71
N MET A 449 -26.61 2.20 -26.40
CA MET A 449 -27.69 1.40 -25.80
C MET A 449 -29.07 2.03 -26.04
N ILE A 450 -30.01 1.24 -26.60
CA ILE A 450 -31.44 1.55 -26.53
C ILE A 450 -31.89 1.29 -25.10
N ALA A 451 -32.32 2.35 -24.43
CA ALA A 451 -32.79 2.32 -23.05
C ALA A 451 -33.96 1.34 -22.89
N THR A 452 -33.72 0.24 -22.17
CA THR A 452 -34.77 -0.50 -21.48
C THR A 452 -34.31 -0.79 -20.05
N ASP A 453 -35.03 -0.16 -19.12
CA ASP A 453 -34.99 -0.21 -17.65
C ASP A 453 -33.62 -0.38 -16.96
N SER A 454 -33.18 0.74 -16.39
CA SER A 454 -31.87 0.97 -15.77
C SER A 454 -31.77 0.36 -14.37
N THR A 455 -31.03 -0.75 -14.23
CA THR A 455 -30.36 -1.08 -12.97
C THR A 455 -28.95 -0.50 -13.03
N ILE A 456 -28.69 0.56 -12.26
CA ILE A 456 -27.31 1.08 -12.07
C ILE A 456 -26.64 0.15 -11.04
N PRO A 457 -25.64 -0.67 -11.41
CA PRO A 457 -24.98 -1.55 -10.45
C PRO A 457 -24.11 -0.73 -9.48
N LEU A 458 -24.18 -1.04 -8.18
CA LEU A 458 -23.32 -0.38 -7.20
C LEU A 458 -21.87 -0.85 -7.37
N PRO A 459 -20.89 0.06 -7.37
CA PRO A 459 -19.48 -0.31 -7.36
C PRO A 459 -19.12 -1.26 -6.20
N GLY A 460 -18.28 -2.25 -6.47
CA GLY A 460 -17.90 -3.28 -5.50
C GLY A 460 -17.26 -2.74 -4.22
N TRP A 461 -16.57 -1.59 -4.28
CA TRP A 461 -15.97 -0.97 -3.10
C TRP A 461 -17.01 -0.56 -2.04
N ILE A 462 -18.24 -0.24 -2.45
CA ILE A 462 -19.32 0.16 -1.54
C ILE A 462 -19.74 -1.03 -0.67
N LYS A 463 -19.84 -2.22 -1.27
CA LYS A 463 -20.07 -3.48 -0.53
C LYS A 463 -18.89 -3.83 0.36
N SER A 464 -17.65 -3.63 -0.10
CA SER A 464 -16.47 -3.88 0.73
C SER A 464 -16.43 -3.02 1.99
N ASN A 465 -16.72 -1.72 1.87
CA ASN A 465 -16.78 -0.78 3.00
C ASN A 465 -17.87 -1.18 4.00
N ALA A 466 -19.05 -1.52 3.49
CA ALA A 466 -20.17 -1.98 4.29
C ALA A 466 -19.86 -3.32 4.99
N GLY A 467 -19.11 -4.21 4.33
CA GLY A 467 -18.58 -5.45 4.89
C GLY A 467 -17.56 -5.23 6.01
N TRP A 468 -16.65 -4.25 5.90
CA TRP A 468 -15.73 -3.92 6.98
C TRP A 468 -16.44 -3.28 8.17
N TRP A 469 -17.48 -2.48 7.92
CA TRP A 469 -18.27 -1.85 8.97
C TRP A 469 -19.04 -2.88 9.82
N ILE A 470 -19.74 -3.85 9.21
CA ILE A 470 -20.45 -4.90 9.97
C ILE A 470 -19.52 -5.80 10.80
N ASN A 471 -18.26 -5.92 10.40
CA ASN A 471 -17.24 -6.70 11.11
C ASN A 471 -16.47 -5.88 12.16
N GLY A 472 -16.84 -4.62 12.39
CA GLY A 472 -16.16 -3.73 13.34
C GLY A 472 -14.74 -3.34 12.92
N GLN A 473 -14.39 -3.54 11.65
CA GLN A 473 -13.07 -3.25 11.06
C GLN A 473 -13.01 -1.84 10.47
N ALA A 474 -14.16 -1.19 10.31
CA ALA A 474 -14.28 0.19 9.84
C ALA A 474 -15.20 1.01 10.76
N THR A 475 -14.97 2.32 10.80
CA THR A 475 -15.78 3.27 11.57
C THR A 475 -17.06 3.65 10.81
N ASP A 476 -18.04 4.21 11.52
CA ASP A 476 -19.28 4.75 10.93
C ASP A 476 -19.01 5.73 9.78
N GLN A 477 -17.86 6.42 9.80
CA GLN A 477 -17.43 7.32 8.73
C GLN A 477 -17.33 6.60 7.37
N LEU A 478 -16.84 5.36 7.33
CA LEU A 478 -16.60 4.67 6.06
C LEU A 478 -17.90 4.21 5.37
N LEU A 479 -18.92 3.86 6.18
CA LEU A 479 -20.26 3.57 5.65
C LEU A 479 -21.02 4.87 5.31
N PHE A 480 -20.76 5.96 6.03
CA PHE A 480 -21.26 7.29 5.68
C PHE A 480 -20.76 7.73 4.29
N ASP A 481 -19.47 7.53 3.99
CA ASP A 481 -18.89 7.87 2.68
C ASP A 481 -19.56 7.08 1.52
N ALA A 482 -20.00 5.85 1.79
CA ALA A 482 -20.78 5.04 0.85
C ALA A 482 -22.17 5.63 0.57
N PHE A 483 -22.86 6.16 1.59
CA PHE A 483 -24.15 6.84 1.41
C PHE A 483 -23.99 8.19 0.68
N GLU A 484 -22.93 8.95 1.00
CA GLU A 484 -22.61 10.19 0.29
C GLU A 484 -22.37 9.93 -1.21
N TYR A 485 -21.64 8.87 -1.55
CA TYR A 485 -21.48 8.45 -2.94
C TYR A 485 -22.82 8.15 -3.63
N MET A 486 -23.70 7.37 -2.98
CA MET A 486 -25.00 7.02 -3.54
C MET A 486 -25.85 8.26 -3.81
N GLN A 487 -25.82 9.24 -2.90
CA GLN A 487 -26.54 10.51 -3.04
C GLN A 487 -25.95 11.35 -4.18
N ASN A 488 -24.62 11.47 -4.26
CA ASN A 488 -23.93 12.22 -5.32
C ASN A 488 -24.16 11.62 -6.73
N LYS A 489 -24.35 10.31 -6.83
CA LYS A 489 -24.70 9.63 -8.08
C LYS A 489 -26.21 9.60 -8.38
N GLY A 490 -27.04 10.16 -7.50
CA GLY A 490 -28.50 10.17 -7.66
C GLY A 490 -29.15 8.80 -7.49
N LEU A 491 -28.49 7.86 -6.81
CA LEU A 491 -28.99 6.51 -6.53
C LEU A 491 -29.96 6.50 -5.35
N ILE A 492 -29.80 7.45 -4.43
CA ILE A 492 -30.74 7.77 -3.35
C ILE A 492 -31.06 9.28 -3.41
N GLY A 493 -32.12 9.69 -2.73
CA GLY A 493 -32.54 11.08 -2.65
C GLY A 493 -31.50 12.00 -2.01
N ASN A 494 -31.72 13.32 -2.15
CA ASN A 494 -30.85 14.33 -1.56
C ASN A 494 -31.35 14.67 -0.15
N TYR A 495 -30.61 14.25 0.88
CA TYR A 495 -30.95 14.42 2.29
C TYR A 495 -29.91 15.28 3.02
N GLU A 496 -30.33 16.02 4.06
CA GLU A 496 -29.42 16.87 4.83
C GLU A 496 -28.54 16.04 5.77
N PHE A 497 -27.25 16.38 5.80
CA PHE A 497 -26.29 15.67 6.65
C PHE A 497 -26.38 16.09 8.13
N SER A 498 -26.19 15.16 9.06
CA SER A 498 -26.19 15.40 10.50
C SER A 498 -25.06 16.35 10.89
N LYS A 499 -25.34 17.24 11.85
CA LYS A 499 -24.35 18.20 12.37
C LYS A 499 -23.42 17.59 13.43
N PHE A 500 -23.52 16.29 13.69
CA PHE A 500 -22.69 15.61 14.69
C PHE A 500 -21.35 15.20 14.08
N SER A 501 -20.26 15.41 14.84
CA SER A 501 -18.93 14.94 14.49
C SER A 501 -18.39 14.12 15.66
N PRO A 502 -18.16 12.80 15.48
CA PRO A 502 -18.35 12.01 14.25
C PRO A 502 -19.83 11.68 13.94
N PRO A 503 -20.16 11.30 12.68
CA PRO A 503 -21.47 10.75 12.32
C PRO A 503 -21.71 9.45 13.10
N HIS A 504 -22.97 9.21 13.48
CA HIS A 504 -23.36 8.03 14.25
C HIS A 504 -24.39 7.20 13.47
N ILE A 505 -24.02 5.98 13.11
CA ILE A 505 -24.91 5.04 12.44
C ILE A 505 -25.50 4.09 13.49
N PRO A 506 -26.84 3.98 13.60
CA PRO A 506 -27.43 3.08 14.57
C PRO A 506 -27.03 1.61 14.32
N ASN A 507 -26.59 0.92 15.37
CA ASN A 507 -26.12 -0.47 15.29
C ASN A 507 -27.16 -1.45 14.71
N TRP A 508 -28.45 -1.16 14.79
CA TRP A 508 -29.48 -2.03 14.19
C TRP A 508 -29.43 -2.05 12.66
N LEU A 509 -28.76 -1.08 12.02
CA LEU A 509 -28.56 -1.06 10.56
C LEU A 509 -27.58 -2.15 10.10
N VAL A 510 -26.78 -2.73 11.01
CA VAL A 510 -25.88 -3.87 10.75
C VAL A 510 -26.63 -5.04 10.14
N ASP A 511 -27.85 -5.33 10.61
CA ASP A 511 -28.63 -6.47 10.09
C ASP A 511 -29.04 -6.27 8.63
N ILE A 512 -29.45 -5.05 8.26
CA ILE A 512 -29.86 -4.69 6.90
C ILE A 512 -28.65 -4.72 5.95
N VAL A 513 -27.52 -4.17 6.40
CA VAL A 513 -26.27 -4.20 5.64
C VAL A 513 -25.76 -5.64 5.49
N THR A 514 -25.87 -6.47 6.53
CA THR A 514 -25.50 -7.89 6.49
C THR A 514 -26.36 -8.65 5.47
N TRP A 515 -27.67 -8.38 5.39
CA TRP A 515 -28.53 -8.99 4.37
C TRP A 515 -28.15 -8.58 2.95
N TRP A 516 -27.68 -7.35 2.77
CA TRP A 516 -27.20 -6.87 1.47
C TRP A 516 -25.85 -7.51 1.08
N ILE A 517 -24.92 -7.64 2.02
CA ILE A 517 -23.62 -8.30 1.80
C ILE A 517 -23.77 -9.80 1.54
N ASP A 518 -24.68 -10.45 2.25
CA ASP A 518 -25.02 -11.87 2.07
C ASP A 518 -25.86 -12.12 0.80
N GLU A 519 -26.10 -11.11 -0.04
CA GLU A 519 -26.93 -11.16 -1.26
C GLU A 519 -28.38 -11.63 -1.01
N LYS A 520 -28.89 -11.48 0.22
CA LYS A 520 -30.29 -11.77 0.59
C LYS A 520 -31.25 -10.67 0.14
N ILE A 521 -30.75 -9.46 -0.06
CA ILE A 521 -31.44 -8.36 -0.74
C ILE A 521 -30.54 -7.80 -1.84
N SER A 522 -31.15 -7.43 -2.96
CA SER A 522 -30.47 -6.86 -4.13
C SER A 522 -29.98 -5.43 -3.89
N ASP A 523 -29.08 -4.93 -4.74
CA ASP A 523 -28.61 -3.54 -4.69
C ASP A 523 -29.76 -2.54 -4.81
N GLU A 524 -30.76 -2.85 -5.65
CA GLU A 524 -31.95 -2.02 -5.81
C GLU A 524 -32.82 -2.00 -4.54
N GLU A 525 -33.02 -3.16 -3.90
CA GLU A 525 -33.78 -3.26 -2.65
C GLU A 525 -33.06 -2.59 -1.49
N PHE A 526 -31.74 -2.71 -1.44
CA PHE A 526 -30.90 -2.02 -0.46
C PHE A 526 -30.98 -0.50 -0.63
N LEU A 527 -30.81 0.01 -1.87
CA LEU A 527 -30.93 1.44 -2.18
C LEU A 527 -32.31 1.99 -1.80
N LYS A 528 -33.40 1.29 -2.16
CA LYS A 528 -34.77 1.68 -1.77
C LYS A 528 -34.95 1.68 -0.25
N THR A 529 -34.35 0.72 0.45
CA THR A 529 -34.42 0.64 1.91
C THR A 529 -33.70 1.81 2.56
N VAL A 530 -32.46 2.10 2.15
CA VAL A 530 -31.68 3.23 2.65
C VAL A 530 -32.36 4.56 2.35
N ASP A 531 -32.83 4.74 1.11
CA ASP A 531 -33.57 5.94 0.67
C ASP A 531 -34.83 6.17 1.52
N TYR A 532 -35.60 5.11 1.79
CA TYR A 532 -36.78 5.20 2.64
C TYR A 532 -36.44 5.59 4.08
N LEU A 533 -35.39 5.00 4.67
CA LEU A 533 -34.97 5.27 6.04
C LEU A 533 -34.51 6.74 6.21
N LEU A 534 -33.78 7.26 5.23
CA LEU A 534 -33.37 8.66 5.18
C LEU A 534 -34.56 9.60 5.01
N LYS A 535 -35.48 9.27 4.10
CA LYS A 535 -36.69 10.05 3.84
C LYS A 535 -37.61 10.17 5.06
N GLN A 536 -37.70 9.13 5.89
CA GLN A 536 -38.49 9.15 7.13
C GLN A 536 -37.73 9.76 8.32
N GLY A 537 -36.44 10.12 8.15
CA GLY A 537 -35.59 10.64 9.23
C GLY A 537 -35.29 9.61 10.32
N ILE A 538 -35.38 8.31 9.99
CA ILE A 538 -35.08 7.20 10.91
C ILE A 538 -33.57 7.04 11.09
N ILE A 539 -32.83 7.25 10.00
CA ILE A 539 -31.38 7.48 10.03
C ILE A 539 -31.13 8.89 9.51
N ILE A 540 -30.18 9.57 10.13
CA ILE A 540 -29.64 10.85 9.68
C ILE A 540 -28.18 10.55 9.40
N ILE A 541 -27.78 10.63 8.14
CA ILE A 541 -26.38 10.55 7.78
C ILE A 541 -25.75 11.86 8.16
#